data_AF-A0A932NV74-F1
#
_entry.id   AF-A0A932NV74-F1
#
_cell.length_a   1.000
_cell.length_b   1.000
_cell.length_c   1.000
_cell.angle_alpha   90.00
_cell.angle_beta   90.00
_cell.angle_gamma   90.00
#
_symmetry.space_group_name_H-M   'P 1'
#
loop_
_entity.id
_entity.type
_entity.pdbx_description
1 polymer ?
#
loop_
_entity_poly.entity_id
_entity_poly.type
_entity_poly.pdbx_seq_one_letter_code
_entity_poly.pdbx_strand_id
1 'polypeptide(L)'
;MLYSLWLIKPYLKYDHVIHAYGFAVCTLVCWECLKAAVPKIRPSLGVLTLCALGGMGLGAFNEILEFAAVLMIPGTNVGGYINTGWDLVANMIGSAVAAAWIGQTRS
;
A
#
# COMPACT_ATOMS: atom_id res chain seq x y z
N MET A 1 -14.12 13.52 -9.66
CA MET A 1 -13.08 12.64 -10.23
C MET A 1 -13.25 11.24 -9.66
N LEU A 2 -12.82 10.19 -10.36
CA LEU A 2 -13.03 8.78 -9.99
C LEU A 2 -12.53 8.43 -8.57
N TYR A 3 -11.43 9.05 -8.13
CA TYR A 3 -10.83 8.86 -6.81
C TYR A 3 -11.73 9.31 -5.65
N SER A 4 -12.53 10.36 -5.85
CA SER A 4 -13.46 10.86 -4.83
C SER A 4 -14.80 10.09 -4.81
N LEU A 5 -14.93 9.02 -5.61
CA LEU A 5 -16.14 8.20 -5.66
C LEU A 5 -16.28 7.40 -4.37
N TRP A 6 -17.37 7.67 -3.65
CA TRP A 6 -17.74 6.88 -2.49
C TRP A 6 -18.39 5.57 -2.93
N LEU A 7 -17.84 4.45 -2.46
CA LEU A 7 -18.45 3.13 -2.59
C LEU A 7 -19.39 2.87 -1.41
N ILE A 8 -18.95 3.24 -0.19
CA ILE A 8 -19.74 3.17 1.04
C ILE A 8 -19.48 4.45 1.84
N LYS A 9 -20.45 5.36 1.92
CA LYS A 9 -20.30 6.60 2.70
C LYS A 9 -20.41 6.32 4.21
N PRO A 10 -19.56 6.91 5.08
CA PRO A 10 -18.34 7.70 4.84
C PRO A 10 -17.04 6.87 4.97
N TYR A 11 -17.08 5.55 4.83
CA TYR A 11 -15.99 4.65 5.22
C TYR A 11 -15.10 4.18 4.07
N LEU A 12 -15.63 4.07 2.84
CA LEU A 12 -14.92 3.47 1.71
C LEU A 12 -15.06 4.29 0.44
N LYS A 13 -13.92 4.81 -0.04
CA LYS A 13 -13.78 5.42 -1.37
C LYS A 13 -13.14 4.43 -2.34
N TYR A 14 -13.33 4.67 -3.63
CA TYR A 14 -12.61 3.95 -4.69
C TYR A 14 -11.09 4.07 -4.53
N ASP A 15 -10.63 5.23 -4.06
CA ASP A 15 -9.24 5.51 -3.68
C ASP A 15 -8.65 4.43 -2.78
N HIS A 16 -9.36 4.09 -1.69
CA HIS A 16 -8.90 3.08 -0.73
C HIS A 16 -8.73 1.68 -1.39
N VAL A 17 -9.52 1.36 -2.41
CA VAL A 17 -9.37 0.10 -3.15
C VAL A 17 -8.09 0.11 -3.98
N ILE A 18 -7.79 1.24 -4.63
CA ILE A 18 -6.56 1.44 -5.39
C ILE A 18 -5.34 1.41 -4.47
N HIS A 19 -5.42 2.00 -3.29
CA HIS A 19 -4.40 1.91 -2.26
C HIS A 19 -4.13 0.44 -1.85
N ALA A 20 -5.17 -0.29 -1.46
CA ALA A 20 -5.01 -1.69 -1.10
C ALA A 20 -4.39 -2.53 -2.23
N TYR A 21 -4.85 -2.37 -3.47
CA TYR A 21 -4.29 -3.07 -4.61
C TYR A 21 -2.85 -2.65 -4.92
N GLY A 22 -2.59 -1.34 -4.97
CA GLY A 22 -1.29 -0.77 -5.30
C GLY A 22 -0.21 -1.23 -4.32
N PHE A 23 -0.49 -1.17 -3.02
CA PHE A 23 0.52 -1.55 -2.03
C PHE A 23 0.61 -3.05 -1.79
N ALA A 24 -0.41 -3.83 -2.15
CA ALA A 24 -0.24 -5.28 -2.34
C ALA A 24 0.81 -5.57 -3.44
N VAL A 25 0.71 -4.89 -4.60
CA VAL A 25 1.70 -5.01 -5.68
C VAL A 25 3.09 -4.53 -5.22
N CYS A 26 3.18 -3.41 -4.50
CA CYS A 26 4.45 -2.95 -3.93
C CYS A 26 5.08 -3.99 -2.99
N THR A 27 4.30 -4.62 -2.10
CA THR A 27 4.80 -5.72 -1.25
C THR A 27 5.30 -6.91 -2.06
N LEU A 28 4.62 -7.28 -3.15
CA LEU A 28 5.10 -8.32 -4.06
C LEU A 28 6.44 -7.91 -4.70
N VAL A 29 6.58 -6.67 -5.14
CA VAL A 29 7.84 -6.14 -5.70
C VAL A 29 8.96 -6.20 -4.65
N CYS A 30 8.70 -5.81 -3.40
CA CYS A 30 9.68 -5.94 -2.31
C CYS A 30 10.17 -7.39 -2.16
N TRP A 31 9.27 -8.36 -2.24
CA TRP A 31 9.63 -9.78 -2.20
C TRP A 31 10.46 -10.22 -3.42
N GLU A 32 10.08 -9.81 -4.63
CA GLU A 32 10.85 -10.12 -5.84
C GLU A 32 12.27 -9.52 -5.78
N CYS A 33 12.40 -8.26 -5.33
CA CYS A 33 13.70 -7.62 -5.10
C CYS A 33 14.54 -8.38 -4.06
N LEU A 34 13.93 -8.80 -2.96
CA LEU A 34 14.63 -9.50 -1.89
C LEU A 34 15.10 -10.89 -2.33
N LYS A 35 14.28 -11.63 -3.09
CA LYS A 35 14.69 -12.90 -3.72
C LYS A 35 15.86 -12.72 -4.68
N ALA A 36 15.87 -11.64 -5.46
CA ALA A 36 16.96 -11.35 -6.38
C ALA A 36 18.26 -11.00 -5.64
N ALA A 37 18.16 -10.32 -4.49
CA ALA A 37 19.30 -9.89 -3.71
C ALA A 37 19.86 -10.96 -2.75
N VAL A 38 19.02 -11.87 -2.26
CA VAL A 38 19.38 -12.85 -1.21
C VAL A 38 19.18 -14.28 -1.72
N PRO A 39 20.26 -14.99 -2.11
CA PRO A 39 20.18 -16.35 -2.61
C PRO A 39 19.52 -17.31 -1.62
N LYS A 40 18.64 -18.18 -2.13
CA LYS A 40 17.93 -19.22 -1.34
C LYS A 40 17.08 -18.68 -0.19
N ILE A 41 16.70 -17.40 -0.21
CA ILE A 41 15.77 -16.85 0.78
C ILE A 41 14.44 -17.61 0.77
N ARG A 42 13.88 -17.82 1.95
CA ARG A 42 12.57 -18.46 2.15
C ARG A 42 11.61 -17.49 2.83
N PRO A 43 10.30 -17.58 2.56
CA PRO A 43 9.30 -16.74 3.20
C PRO A 43 9.10 -17.15 4.66
N SER A 44 9.94 -16.63 5.55
CA SER A 44 9.71 -16.72 7.00
C SER A 44 8.83 -15.57 7.48
N LEU A 45 8.25 -15.69 8.67
CA LEU A 45 7.45 -14.61 9.26
C LEU A 45 8.20 -13.26 9.28
N GLY A 46 9.50 -13.27 9.59
CA GLY A 46 10.32 -12.07 9.59
C GLY A 46 10.51 -11.47 8.20
N VAL A 47 10.74 -12.32 7.19
CA VAL A 47 10.92 -11.87 5.80
C VAL A 47 9.61 -11.34 5.22
N LEU A 48 8.48 -11.99 5.51
CA LEU A 48 7.15 -11.56 5.09
C LEU A 48 6.76 -10.23 5.75
N THR A 49 7.03 -10.09 7.05
CA THR A 49 6.85 -8.83 7.78
C THR A 49 7.69 -7.72 7.16
N LEU A 50 8.95 -7.99 6.82
CA LEU A 50 9.82 -7.02 6.16
C LEU A 50 9.25 -6.56 4.80
N CYS A 51 8.73 -7.49 3.99
CA CYS A 51 8.11 -7.13 2.70
C CYS A 51 6.83 -6.30 2.89
N ALA A 52 6.00 -6.64 3.88
CA ALA A 52 4.80 -5.88 4.21
C ALA A 52 5.15 -4.46 4.68
N LEU A 53 6.15 -4.32 5.55
CA LEU A 53 6.65 -3.01 5.98
C LEU A 53 7.28 -2.21 4.83
N GLY A 54 7.92 -2.88 3.86
CA GLY A 54 8.39 -2.26 2.62
C GLY A 54 7.24 -1.68 1.78
N GLY A 55 6.16 -2.45 1.60
CA GLY A 55 4.92 -1.98 0.96
C GLY A 55 4.30 -0.79 1.70
N MET A 56 4.24 -0.84 3.02
CA MET A 56 3.79 0.27 3.86
C MET A 56 4.67 1.52 3.74
N GLY A 57 5.99 1.36 3.65
CA GLY A 57 6.92 2.46 3.45
C GLY A 57 6.71 3.15 2.10
N LEU A 58 6.47 2.38 1.04
CA LEU A 58 6.09 2.92 -0.27
C LEU A 58 4.70 3.59 -0.22
N GLY A 59 3.78 3.05 0.56
CA GLY A 59 2.48 3.66 0.89
C GLY A 59 2.61 5.03 1.53
N ALA A 60 3.41 5.14 2.59
CA ALA A 60 3.68 6.41 3.25
C ALA A 60 4.38 7.40 2.30
N PHE A 61 5.25 6.92 1.41
CA PHE A 61 5.87 7.78 0.40
C PHE A 61 4.84 8.32 -0.60
N ASN A 62 3.85 7.52 -1.01
CA ASN A 62 2.74 8.00 -1.82
C ASN A 62 1.97 9.14 -1.12
N GLU A 63 1.66 9.00 0.17
CA GLU A 63 1.00 10.07 0.94
C GLU A 63 1.83 11.37 0.98
N ILE A 64 3.16 11.27 1.02
CA ILE A 64 4.04 12.44 0.94
C ILE A 64 3.89 13.13 -0.43
N LEU A 65 3.78 12.37 -1.52
CA LEU A 65 3.56 12.91 -2.86
C LEU A 65 2.18 13.55 -3.00
N GLU A 66 1.15 12.94 -2.41
CA GLU A 66 -0.20 13.52 -2.39
C GLU A 66 -0.25 14.81 -1.57
N PHE A 67 0.43 14.84 -0.42
CA PHE A 67 0.56 16.05 0.39
C PHE A 67 1.27 17.16 -0.40
N ALA A 68 2.36 16.84 -1.10
CA ALA A 68 3.04 17.80 -1.98
C ALA A 68 2.10 18.30 -3.10
N ALA A 69 1.32 17.41 -3.71
CA ALA A 69 0.35 17.78 -4.74
C ALA A 69 -0.74 18.72 -4.19
N VAL A 70 -1.24 18.50 -2.98
CA VAL A 70 -2.21 19.40 -2.31
C VAL A 70 -1.63 20.80 -2.11
N LEU A 71 -0.34 20.92 -1.78
CA LEU A 71 0.31 22.22 -1.60
C LEU A 71 0.53 22.96 -2.93
N MET A 72 0.70 22.24 -4.03
CA MET A 72 1.09 22.80 -5.33
C MET A 72 -0.07 23.00 -6.30
N ILE A 73 -1.13 22.18 -6.19
CA ILE A 73 -2.24 22.11 -7.13
C ILE A 73 -3.54 22.34 -6.36
N PRO A 74 -4.30 23.41 -6.65
CA PRO A 74 -5.59 23.62 -6.01
C PRO A 74 -6.61 22.57 -6.47
N GLY A 75 -7.39 22.04 -5.52
CA GLY A 75 -8.55 21.19 -5.83
C GLY A 75 -8.23 19.74 -6.23
N THR A 76 -7.13 19.16 -5.74
CA THR A 76 -6.73 17.76 -6.04
C THR A 76 -7.71 16.70 -5.51
N ASN A 77 -8.56 17.03 -4.54
CA ASN A 77 -9.53 16.13 -3.89
C ASN A 77 -8.93 14.88 -3.22
N VAL A 78 -7.64 14.91 -2.90
CA VAL A 78 -6.90 13.89 -2.13
C VAL A 78 -6.29 14.52 -0.88
N GLY A 79 -5.80 13.69 0.05
CA GLY A 79 -5.17 14.13 1.29
C GLY A 79 -6.11 14.64 2.38
N GLY A 80 -5.51 15.21 3.43
CA GLY A 80 -6.19 15.57 4.68
C GLY A 80 -6.23 14.40 5.68
N TYR A 81 -6.26 14.72 6.98
CA TYR A 81 -6.02 13.74 8.05
C TYR A 81 -6.85 12.45 7.93
N ILE A 82 -8.15 12.58 7.65
CA ILE A 82 -9.05 11.42 7.57
C ILE A 82 -8.81 10.61 6.29
N ASN A 83 -8.54 11.24 5.13
CA ASN A 83 -8.27 10.50 3.89
C ASN A 83 -6.97 9.71 4.04
N THR A 84 -5.88 10.41 4.31
CA THR A 84 -4.55 9.82 4.50
C THR A 84 -4.54 8.73 5.57
N GLY A 85 -5.31 8.90 6.66
CA GLY A 85 -5.47 7.85 7.66
C GLY A 85 -6.11 6.56 7.10
N TRP A 86 -7.18 6.70 6.30
CA TRP A 86 -7.82 5.56 5.64
C TRP A 86 -6.98 4.97 4.51
N ASP A 87 -6.23 5.81 3.78
CA ASP A 87 -5.29 5.38 2.75
C ASP A 87 -4.21 4.49 3.36
N LEU A 88 -3.61 4.90 4.48
CA LEU A 88 -2.65 4.07 5.22
C LEU A 88 -3.25 2.75 5.74
N VAL A 89 -4.51 2.75 6.18
CA VAL A 89 -5.22 1.52 6.57
C VAL A 89 -5.40 0.60 5.35
N ALA A 90 -5.78 1.15 4.20
CA ALA A 90 -5.90 0.39 2.97
C ALA A 90 -4.54 -0.17 2.51
N ASN A 91 -3.47 0.63 2.58
CA ASN A 91 -2.09 0.20 2.30
C ASN A 91 -1.72 -1.00 3.16
N MET A 92 -2.08 -0.97 4.45
CA MET A 92 -1.81 -2.03 5.42
C MET A 92 -2.55 -3.32 5.05
N ILE A 93 -3.83 -3.23 4.71
CA ILE A 93 -4.63 -4.39 4.29
C ILE A 93 -4.01 -5.02 3.04
N GLY A 94 -3.70 -4.22 2.02
CA GLY A 94 -3.05 -4.68 0.80
C GLY A 94 -1.72 -5.38 1.04
N SER A 95 -0.85 -4.72 1.81
CA SER A 95 0.49 -5.24 2.14
C SER A 95 0.42 -6.54 2.95
N ALA A 96 -0.50 -6.63 3.93
CA ALA A 96 -0.68 -7.83 4.75
C ALA A 96 -1.22 -9.01 3.92
N VAL A 97 -2.20 -8.76 3.03
CA VAL A 97 -2.76 -9.79 2.14
C VAL A 97 -1.68 -10.31 1.18
N ALA A 98 -0.87 -9.43 0.58
CA ALA A 98 0.23 -9.84 -0.29
C ALA A 98 1.29 -10.67 0.46
N ALA A 99 1.65 -10.26 1.67
CA ALA A 99 2.60 -11.03 2.50
C ALA A 99 2.05 -12.42 2.87
N ALA A 100 0.77 -12.51 3.25
CA ALA A 100 0.12 -13.80 3.51
C ALA A 100 0.08 -14.68 2.26
N TRP A 101 -0.23 -14.10 1.09
CA TRP A 101 -0.24 -14.80 -0.19
C TRP A 101 1.13 -15.37 -0.56
N ILE A 102 2.22 -14.59 -0.38
CA ILE A 102 3.59 -15.07 -0.60
C ILE A 102 3.86 -16.27 0.31
N GLY A 103 3.51 -16.18 1.59
CA GLY A 103 3.69 -17.27 2.56
C GLY A 103 2.90 -18.54 2.22
N GLN A 104 1.77 -18.44 1.52
CA GLN A 104 0.99 -19.63 1.14
C GLN A 104 1.47 -20.27 -0.16
N THR A 105 1.96 -19.47 -1.11
CA THR A 105 2.24 -19.92 -2.49
C THR A 105 3.71 -20.17 -2.78
N ARG A 106 4.63 -19.69 -1.92
CA ARG A 106 6.08 -19.71 -2.17
C ARG A 106 6.91 -20.28 -1.01
N SER A 107 6.24 -20.94 -0.05
CA SER A 107 6.86 -21.66 1.07
C SER A 107 7.35 -23.04 0.67
#